data_AF-A0A9E1ZFD2-F1
#
_entry.id   AF-A0A9E1ZFD2-F1
#
_cell.length_a   1.000
_cell.length_b   1.000
_cell.length_c   1.000
_cell.angle_alpha   90.00
_cell.angle_beta   90.00
_cell.angle_gamma   90.00
#
_symmetry.space_group_name_H-M   'P 1'
#
loop_
_entity.id
_entity.type
_entity.pdbx_description
1 polymer ?
#
loop_
_entity_poly.entity_id
_entity_poly.type
_entity_poly.pdbx_seq_one_letter_code
_entity_poly.pdbx_strand_id
1 'polypeptide(L)'
;MFFTGGADAAFGKTILSMAVFGAVIAYAMQCLAFIILRVKFPNMERPYRSPLGIPGAAIALIISLATLYFLFLIEENLYGVVGMAIWFLVGVVYFAAYGRHRLVFSPEEQFALNQITE
;
A
#
# COMPACT_ATOMS: atom_id res chain seq x y z
N MET A 1 -10.36 2.61 -34.19
CA MET A 1 -9.46 1.51 -34.56
C MET A 1 -8.04 1.82 -34.06
N PHE A 2 -7.87 2.02 -32.73
CA PHE A 2 -6.62 2.50 -32.10
C PHE A 2 -5.96 1.45 -31.17
N PHE A 3 -6.46 0.21 -31.16
CA PHE A 3 -5.95 -0.87 -30.30
C PHE A 3 -5.70 -2.15 -31.11
N THR A 4 -4.94 -2.05 -32.20
CA THR A 4 -4.39 -3.24 -32.88
C THR A 4 -3.09 -3.63 -32.17
N GLY A 5 -3.09 -4.80 -31.55
CA GLY A 5 -2.00 -5.34 -30.74
C GLY A 5 -0.66 -5.40 -31.49
N GLY A 6 0.21 -4.45 -31.16
CA GLY A 6 1.65 -4.48 -31.46
C GLY A 6 2.47 -4.57 -30.17
N ALA A 7 3.80 -4.65 -30.32
CA ALA A 7 4.73 -4.77 -29.19
C ALA A 7 4.54 -3.70 -28.08
N ASP A 8 4.09 -2.49 -28.45
CA ASP A 8 3.81 -1.41 -27.51
C ASP A 8 2.66 -1.71 -26.55
N ALA A 9 1.65 -2.46 -27.00
CA ALA A 9 0.52 -2.87 -26.17
C ALA A 9 0.95 -3.93 -25.13
N ALA A 10 1.87 -4.82 -25.50
CA ALA A 10 2.43 -5.80 -24.59
C ALA A 10 3.30 -5.12 -23.51
N PHE A 11 4.15 -4.16 -23.91
CA PHE A 11 4.96 -3.39 -22.98
C PHE A 11 4.12 -2.55 -22.00
N GLY A 12 3.10 -1.85 -22.52
CA GLY A 12 2.17 -1.08 -21.69
C GLY A 12 1.42 -1.95 -20.67
N LYS A 13 1.00 -3.16 -21.07
CA LYS A 13 0.40 -4.14 -20.16
C LYS A 13 1.37 -4.56 -19.06
N THR A 14 2.63 -4.83 -19.38
CA THR A 14 3.64 -5.21 -18.38
C THR A 14 3.88 -4.10 -17.35
N ILE A 15 4.07 -2.85 -17.79
CA ILE A 15 4.29 -1.72 -16.85
C ILE A 15 3.05 -1.50 -15.98
N LEU A 16 1.85 -1.63 -16.54
CA LEU A 16 0.61 -1.51 -15.78
C LEU A 16 0.58 -2.54 -14.64
N SER A 17 0.89 -3.80 -14.93
CA SER A 17 0.93 -4.87 -13.92
C SER A 17 1.99 -4.61 -12.83
N MET A 18 3.14 -4.01 -13.18
CA MET A 18 4.17 -3.61 -12.21
C MET A 18 3.65 -2.50 -11.28
N ALA A 19 3.00 -1.48 -11.82
CA ALA A 19 2.45 -0.37 -11.04
C ALA A 19 1.30 -0.82 -10.12
N VAL A 20 0.40 -1.66 -10.64
CA VAL A 20 -0.74 -2.19 -9.89
C VAL A 20 -0.28 -3.02 -8.69
N PHE A 21 0.77 -3.83 -8.84
CA PHE A 21 1.32 -4.62 -7.73
C PHE A 21 1.69 -3.75 -6.52
N GLY A 22 2.46 -2.68 -6.74
CA GLY A 22 2.87 -1.78 -5.66
C GLY A 22 1.69 -1.00 -5.06
N ALA A 23 0.78 -0.51 -5.90
CA ALA A 23 -0.38 0.25 -5.47
C ALA A 23 -1.33 -0.57 -4.58
N VAL A 24 -1.58 -1.82 -4.94
CA VAL A 24 -2.49 -2.71 -4.18
C VAL A 24 -1.93 -3.05 -2.80
N ILE A 25 -0.61 -3.23 -2.67
CA ILE A 25 0.06 -3.39 -1.36
C ILE A 25 -0.16 -2.13 -0.50
N ALA A 26 0.05 -0.94 -1.08
CA ALA A 26 -0.13 0.31 -0.37
C ALA A 26 -1.59 0.48 0.12
N TYR A 27 -2.58 0.10 -0.70
CA TYR A 27 -3.99 0.13 -0.29
C TYR A 27 -4.29 -0.84 0.85
N ALA A 28 -3.74 -2.06 0.82
CA ALA A 28 -3.90 -3.01 1.91
C ALA A 28 -3.30 -2.45 3.22
N MET A 29 -2.09 -1.89 3.16
CA MET A 29 -1.44 -1.27 4.32
C MET A 29 -2.20 -0.05 4.83
N GLN A 30 -2.74 0.79 3.94
CA GLN A 30 -3.56 1.95 4.31
C GLN A 30 -4.86 1.53 5.02
N CYS A 31 -5.52 0.48 4.52
CA CYS A 31 -6.73 -0.06 5.17
C CYS A 31 -6.39 -0.65 6.56
N LEU A 32 -5.28 -1.37 6.68
CA LEU A 32 -4.79 -1.87 7.97
C LEU A 32 -4.49 -0.73 8.94
N ALA A 33 -3.77 0.30 8.49
CA ALA A 33 -3.45 1.47 9.30
C ALA A 33 -4.73 2.15 9.82
N PHE A 34 -5.74 2.32 8.97
CA PHE A 34 -7.04 2.86 9.36
C PHE A 34 -7.73 2.04 10.47
N ILE A 35 -7.74 0.70 10.34
CA ILE A 35 -8.33 -0.21 11.33
C ILE A 35 -7.53 -0.14 12.65
N ILE A 36 -6.21 -0.19 12.59
CA ILE A 36 -5.33 -0.13 13.77
C ILE A 36 -5.53 1.19 14.52
N LEU A 37 -5.61 2.32 13.82
CA LEU A 37 -5.82 3.63 14.43
C LEU A 37 -7.18 3.72 15.12
N ARG A 38 -8.21 3.12 14.52
CA ARG A 38 -9.56 3.04 15.08
C ARG A 38 -9.60 2.27 16.40
N VAL A 39 -8.81 1.19 16.50
CA VAL A 39 -8.76 0.31 17.67
C VAL A 39 -7.81 0.84 18.76
N LYS A 40 -6.60 1.28 18.40
CA LYS A 40 -5.57 1.71 19.38
C LYS A 40 -5.79 3.13 19.90
N PHE A 41 -6.31 4.05 19.08
CA PHE A 41 -6.52 5.45 19.44
C PHE A 41 -8.00 5.86 19.26
N PRO A 42 -8.91 5.31 20.08
CA PRO A 42 -10.34 5.58 19.95
C PRO A 42 -10.72 7.02 20.34
N ASN A 43 -10.00 7.63 21.29
CA ASN A 43 -10.30 8.95 21.87
C ASN A 43 -9.67 10.13 21.11
N MET A 44 -8.96 9.88 20.01
CA MET A 44 -8.36 10.95 19.21
C MET A 44 -9.43 11.79 18.52
N GLU A 45 -9.29 13.12 18.51
CA GLU A 45 -10.17 14.01 17.76
C GLU A 45 -10.07 13.72 16.25
N ARG A 46 -11.21 13.48 15.60
CA ARG A 46 -11.30 13.10 14.19
C ARG A 46 -12.08 14.16 13.42
N PRO A 47 -11.39 15.12 12.75
CA PRO A 47 -12.04 16.18 11.96
C PRO A 47 -12.93 15.60 10.84
N TYR A 48 -12.53 14.46 10.28
CA TYR A 48 -13.32 13.71 9.30
C TYR A 48 -13.57 12.28 9.77
N ARG A 49 -14.82 11.84 9.68
CA ARG A 49 -15.25 10.46 9.99
C ARG A 49 -15.76 9.81 8.71
N SER A 50 -15.12 8.71 8.31
CA SER A 50 -15.58 7.91 7.16
C SER A 50 -17.03 7.44 7.39
N PRO A 51 -17.95 7.65 6.43
CA PRO A 51 -19.35 7.24 6.59
C PRO A 51 -19.53 5.71 6.66
N LEU A 52 -18.68 4.95 5.94
CA LEU A 52 -18.73 3.48 5.91
C LEU A 52 -17.95 2.81 7.06
N GLY A 53 -17.23 3.59 7.87
CA GLY A 53 -16.50 3.10 9.05
C GLY A 53 -15.53 1.93 8.80
N ILE A 54 -15.35 1.11 9.83
CA ILE A 54 -14.53 -0.10 9.83
C ILE A 54 -14.98 -1.16 8.79
N PRO A 55 -16.29 -1.44 8.58
CA PRO A 55 -16.68 -2.48 7.62
C PRO A 55 -16.30 -2.12 6.18
N GLY A 56 -16.37 -0.84 5.79
CA GLY A 56 -15.88 -0.40 4.48
C GLY A 56 -14.38 -0.64 4.29
N ALA A 57 -13.58 -0.35 5.32
CA ALA A 57 -12.14 -0.62 5.30
C ALA A 57 -11.82 -2.12 5.24
N ALA A 58 -12.58 -2.96 5.93
CA ALA A 58 -12.41 -4.41 5.89
C ALA A 58 -12.71 -4.98 4.49
N ILE A 59 -13.79 -4.51 3.85
CA ILE A 59 -14.13 -4.92 2.48
C ILE A 59 -13.04 -4.47 1.50
N ALA A 60 -12.58 -3.22 1.59
CA ALA A 60 -11.51 -2.70 0.73
C ALA A 60 -10.19 -3.49 0.91
N LEU A 61 -9.88 -3.90 2.15
CA LEU A 61 -8.75 -4.75 2.45
C LEU A 61 -8.88 -6.14 1.80
N ILE A 62 -10.05 -6.76 1.89
CA ILE A 62 -10.33 -8.06 1.26
C ILE A 62 -10.19 -7.95 -0.26
N ILE A 63 -10.76 -6.92 -0.87
CA ILE A 63 -10.65 -6.68 -2.32
C ILE A 63 -9.20 -6.49 -2.72
N SER A 64 -8.43 -5.68 -1.97
CA SER A 64 -7.01 -5.46 -2.27
C SER A 64 -6.21 -6.76 -2.21
N LEU A 65 -6.42 -7.59 -1.18
CA LEU A 65 -5.77 -8.90 -1.07
C LEU A 65 -6.18 -9.86 -2.19
N ALA A 66 -7.46 -9.88 -2.55
CA ALA A 66 -7.95 -10.68 -3.66
C ALA A 66 -7.32 -10.23 -4.99
N THR A 67 -7.25 -8.92 -5.26
CA THR A 67 -6.58 -8.38 -6.45
C THR A 67 -5.11 -8.77 -6.49
N LEU A 68 -4.41 -8.71 -5.35
CA LEU A 68 -3.02 -9.14 -5.27
C LEU A 68 -2.86 -10.62 -5.62
N TYR A 69 -3.75 -11.48 -5.10
CA TYR A 69 -3.78 -12.91 -5.42
C TYR A 69 -4.06 -13.17 -6.90
N PHE A 70 -5.06 -12.51 -7.49
CA PHE A 70 -5.37 -12.64 -8.92
C PHE A 70 -4.22 -12.18 -9.82
N LEU A 71 -3.43 -11.19 -9.38
CA LEU A 71 -2.28 -10.72 -10.13
C LEU A 71 -1.23 -11.82 -10.35
N PHE A 72 -1.08 -12.74 -9.40
CA PHE A 72 -0.18 -13.90 -9.50
C PHE A 72 -0.75 -15.06 -10.34
N LEU A 73 -2.08 -15.15 -10.49
CA LEU A 73 -2.71 -16.23 -11.26
C LEU A 73 -2.63 -16.03 -12.78
N ILE A 74 -2.41 -14.79 -13.23
CA ILE A 74 -2.34 -14.46 -14.66
C ILE A 74 -0.89 -14.58 -15.12
N GLU A 75 -0.58 -15.59 -15.94
CA GLU A 75 0.78 -15.87 -16.42
C GLU A 75 1.43 -14.68 -17.13
N GLU A 76 0.64 -13.91 -17.88
CA GLU A 76 1.11 -12.72 -18.60
C GLU A 76 1.62 -11.61 -17.67
N ASN A 77 1.18 -11.60 -16.41
CA ASN A 77 1.58 -10.60 -15.42
C ASN A 77 2.80 -11.05 -14.59
N LEU A 78 3.15 -12.34 -14.61
CA LEU A 78 4.19 -12.90 -13.75
C LEU A 78 5.53 -12.18 -13.92
N TYR A 79 5.94 -11.88 -15.15
CA TYR A 79 7.22 -11.19 -15.40
C TYR A 79 7.28 -9.81 -14.73
N GLY A 80 6.20 -9.02 -14.82
CA GLY A 80 6.13 -7.70 -14.19
C GLY A 80 6.02 -7.79 -12.67
N VAL A 81 5.18 -8.71 -12.17
CA VAL A 81 4.96 -8.91 -10.74
C VAL A 81 6.21 -9.40 -10.03
N VAL A 82 6.93 -10.38 -10.60
CA VAL A 82 8.17 -10.90 -10.03
C VAL A 82 9.26 -9.84 -10.01
N GLY A 83 9.43 -9.08 -11.10
CA GLY A 83 10.40 -7.98 -11.14
C GLY A 83 10.12 -6.93 -10.07
N MET A 84 8.85 -6.53 -9.92
CA MET A 84 8.45 -5.58 -8.90
C MET A 84 8.55 -6.15 -7.48
N ALA A 85 8.24 -7.44 -7.28
CA ALA A 85 8.40 -8.11 -5.99
C ALA A 85 9.87 -8.13 -5.54
N ILE A 86 10.80 -8.43 -6.45
CA ILE A 86 12.25 -8.36 -6.16
C ILE A 86 12.64 -6.93 -5.80
N TRP A 87 12.22 -5.93 -6.58
CA TRP A 87 12.51 -4.53 -6.30
C TRP A 87 11.98 -4.08 -4.94
N PHE A 88 10.75 -4.48 -4.61
CA PHE A 88 10.13 -4.19 -3.33
C PHE A 88 10.90 -4.85 -2.18
N LEU A 89 11.33 -6.10 -2.35
CA LEU A 89 12.12 -6.83 -1.36
C LEU A 89 13.48 -6.15 -1.12
N VAL A 90 14.15 -5.69 -2.18
CA VAL A 90 15.38 -4.88 -2.06
C VAL A 90 15.11 -3.60 -1.26
N GLY A 91 14.01 -2.89 -1.53
CA GLY A 91 13.61 -1.71 -0.77
C GLY A 91 13.36 -2.02 0.72
N VAL A 92 12.70 -3.14 1.02
CA VAL A 92 12.47 -3.60 2.40
C VAL A 92 13.78 -3.94 3.09
N VAL A 93 14.71 -4.64 2.41
CA VAL A 93 16.03 -4.97 2.96
C VAL A 93 16.84 -3.70 3.23
N TYR A 94 16.82 -2.74 2.32
CA TYR A 94 17.46 -1.44 2.52
C TYR A 94 16.87 -0.69 3.73
N PHE A 95 15.54 -0.65 3.85
CA PHE A 95 14.87 -0.04 4.99
C PHE A 95 15.21 -0.75 6.30
N ALA A 96 15.23 -2.09 6.30
CA ALA A 96 15.55 -2.89 7.48
C ALA A 96 17.01 -2.76 7.92
N ALA A 97 17.95 -2.67 6.98
CA ALA A 97 19.38 -2.56 7.28
C ALA A 97 19.82 -1.14 7.64
N TYR A 98 19.28 -0.12 6.96
CA TYR A 98 19.75 1.26 7.10
C TYR A 98 18.65 2.23 7.54
N GLY A 99 17.45 2.12 6.97
CA GLY A 99 16.32 3.01 7.25
C GLY A 99 15.89 3.01 8.72
N ARG A 100 15.86 1.84 9.38
CA ARG A 100 15.45 1.72 10.79
C ARG A 100 16.32 2.50 11.78
N HIS A 101 17.56 2.84 11.40
CA HIS A 101 18.50 3.54 12.25
C HIS A 101 18.47 5.06 12.05
N ARG A 102 17.70 5.56 11.08
CA ARG A 102 17.54 6.99 10.77
C ARG A 102 16.08 7.45 10.84
N LEU A 103 15.25 6.75 11.61
CA LEU A 103 13.87 7.16 11.87
C LEU A 103 13.89 8.43 12.71
N VAL A 104 13.74 9.58 12.04
CA VAL A 104 13.46 10.86 12.68
C VAL A 104 11.97 10.86 13.04
N PHE A 105 11.63 11.28 14.26
CA PHE A 105 10.25 11.40 14.69
C PHE A 105 9.46 12.22 13.68
N SER A 106 8.36 11.65 13.21
CA SER A 106 7.44 12.37 12.33
C SER A 106 6.96 13.64 13.04
N PRO A 107 6.68 14.74 12.31
CA PRO A 107 6.17 15.97 12.93
C PRO A 107 4.96 15.70 13.83
N GLU A 108 4.09 14.76 13.45
CA GLU A 108 2.92 14.33 14.24
C GLU A 108 3.30 13.66 15.58
N GLU A 109 4.36 12.85 15.64
CA GLU A 109 4.89 12.30 16.91
C GLU A 109 5.48 13.40 17.80
N GLN A 110 6.12 14.42 17.22
CA GLN A 110 6.62 15.57 18.00
C GLN A 110 5.47 16.38 18.59
N PHE A 111 4.37 16.58 17.84
CA PHE A 111 3.15 17.22 18.36
C PHE A 111 2.54 16.43 19.53
N ALA A 112 2.47 15.10 19.43
CA ALA A 112 1.95 14.27 20.51
C ALA A 112 2.81 14.33 21.78
N LEU A 113 4.15 14.40 21.64
CA LEU A 113 5.06 14.55 22.78
C LEU A 113 4.94 15.93 23.46
N ASN A 114 4.76 16.99 22.66
CA ASN A 114 4.60 18.34 23.18
C ASN A 114 3.27 18.50 23.95
N GLN A 115 2.17 17.89 23.47
CA GLN A 115 0.88 17.91 24.17
C GLN A 115 0.85 17.15 25.51
N ILE A 116 1.80 16.24 25.76
CA ILE A 116 1.92 15.50 27.02
C ILE A 116 2.81 16.24 28.03
N THR A 117 3.67 17.16 27.55
CA THR A 117 4.70 17.83 28.35
C THR A 117 4.27 19.22 28.85
N GLU A 118 3.27 19.84 28.22
CA GLU A 118 2.59 21.06 28.69
C GLU A 118 1.33 20.76 29.51
#